data_AF-A0AAV3FSX1-F1
#
_entry.id   AF-A0AAV3FSX1-F1
#
_cell.length_a   1.000
_cell.length_b   1.000
_cell.length_c   1.000
_cell.angle_alpha   90.00
_cell.angle_beta   90.00
_cell.angle_gamma   90.00
#
_symmetry.space_group_name_H-M   'P 1'
#
loop_
_entity.id
_entity.type
_entity.pdbx_description
1 polymer ?
#
loop_
_entity_poly.entity_id
_entity_poly.type
_entity_poly.pdbx_seq_one_letter_code
_entity_poly.pdbx_strand_id
1 'polypeptide(L)'
;MKMFMNCLKIVALIILAMVFNAFPMILLQKQHDIPTGLNWGIGILYLVIVGGVIIVLWRLYQAKQKASIKQEKMRLVDWGYLALFWLIGRVIAIVGTLFNQLWSGQEVSANDAAIQTLAGFIKGGFPLYTALFVLTIAFIAPIMEELVFRGFPTTYLFKGKSLKVAGLLTSLLFALPHATNLVEFIMYTCMGLLLFVAYQRRGNLKDSILLHIFNNLLPAIILLLTGLGIL
;
A
#
# COMPACT_ATOMS: atom_id res chain seq x y z
N MET A 1 26.71 13.46 -7.09
CA MET A 1 25.66 14.39 -6.58
C MET A 1 24.24 14.05 -7.03
N LYS A 2 23.94 13.88 -8.34
CA LYS A 2 22.55 13.62 -8.83
C LYS A 2 21.91 12.33 -8.30
N MET A 3 22.66 11.22 -8.24
CA MET A 3 22.16 9.94 -7.71
C MET A 3 21.81 10.06 -6.22
N PHE A 4 22.72 10.65 -5.42
CA PHE A 4 22.49 10.90 -4.01
C PHE A 4 21.21 11.71 -3.75
N MET A 5 21.01 12.80 -4.49
CA MET A 5 19.78 13.59 -4.39
C MET A 5 18.53 12.81 -4.80
N ASN A 6 18.62 11.92 -5.78
CA ASN A 6 17.49 11.06 -6.13
C ASN A 6 17.18 10.05 -5.02
N CYS A 7 18.20 9.46 -4.39
CA CYS A 7 17.99 8.59 -3.23
C CYS A 7 17.29 9.35 -2.09
N LEU A 8 17.75 10.57 -1.78
CA LEU A 8 17.13 11.40 -0.74
C LEU A 8 15.66 11.71 -1.04
N LYS A 9 15.31 11.97 -2.31
CA LYS A 9 13.91 12.15 -2.73
C LYS A 9 13.07 10.90 -2.50
N ILE A 10 13.59 9.71 -2.83
CA ILE A 10 12.87 8.45 -2.60
C ILE A 10 12.67 8.21 -1.12
N VAL A 11 13.70 8.42 -0.29
CA VAL A 11 13.57 8.28 1.18
C VAL A 11 12.53 9.25 1.73
N ALA A 12 12.56 10.53 1.32
CA ALA A 12 11.56 11.51 1.75
C ALA A 12 10.13 11.12 1.32
N LEU A 13 9.97 10.56 0.13
CA LEU A 13 8.67 10.08 -0.35
C LEU A 13 8.18 8.84 0.42
N ILE A 14 9.07 7.92 0.79
CA ILE A 14 8.73 6.77 1.64
C ILE A 14 8.26 7.24 3.02
N ILE A 15 8.99 8.17 3.64
CA ILE A 15 8.59 8.76 4.93
C ILE A 15 7.23 9.45 4.81
N LEU A 16 7.01 10.22 3.74
CA LEU A 16 5.72 10.86 3.49
C LEU A 16 4.58 9.84 3.38
N ALA A 17 4.78 8.75 2.64
CA ALA A 17 3.80 7.67 2.51
C ALA A 17 3.52 7.01 3.86
N MET A 18 4.55 6.72 4.66
CA MET A 18 4.39 6.15 6.00
C MET A 18 3.57 7.06 6.93
N VAL A 19 3.83 8.38 6.91
CA VAL A 19 3.07 9.35 7.69
C VAL A 19 1.59 9.36 7.28
N PHE A 20 1.30 9.39 5.98
CA PHE A 20 -0.09 9.34 5.50
C PHE A 20 -0.77 8.02 5.86
N ASN A 21 -0.08 6.89 5.75
CA ASN A 21 -0.67 5.60 6.09
C ASN A 21 -0.95 5.48 7.60
N ALA A 22 -0.05 5.95 8.46
CA ALA A 22 -0.20 5.86 9.91
C ALA A 22 -1.21 6.86 10.48
N PHE A 23 -1.41 8.02 9.87
CA PHE A 23 -2.20 9.10 10.46
C PHE A 23 -3.67 8.71 10.73
N PRO A 24 -4.42 8.09 9.79
CA PRO A 24 -5.77 7.59 10.05
C PRO A 24 -5.84 6.56 11.19
N MET A 25 -4.79 5.75 11.37
CA MET A 25 -4.70 4.78 12.47
C MET A 25 -4.61 5.50 13.82
N ILE A 26 -3.78 6.54 13.90
CA ILE A 26 -3.63 7.37 15.11
C ILE A 26 -4.92 8.14 15.41
N LEU A 27 -5.57 8.69 14.38
CA LEU A 27 -6.86 9.37 14.54
C LEU A 27 -7.94 8.43 15.09
N LEU A 28 -8.02 7.21 14.55
CA LEU A 28 -8.96 6.21 15.02
C LEU A 28 -8.72 5.85 16.50
N GLN A 29 -7.47 5.68 16.92
CA GLN A 29 -7.14 5.41 18.33
C GLN A 29 -7.50 6.57 19.28
N LYS A 30 -7.26 7.81 18.85
CA LYS A 30 -7.45 9.03 19.67
C LYS A 30 -8.81 9.69 19.53
N GLN A 31 -9.72 9.07 18.80
CA GLN A 31 -11.00 9.69 18.39
C GLN A 31 -11.86 10.18 19.57
N HIS A 32 -11.76 9.54 20.74
CA HIS A 32 -12.53 9.91 21.93
C HIS A 32 -11.85 10.98 22.79
N ASP A 33 -10.56 11.24 22.60
CA ASP A 33 -9.80 12.28 23.32
C ASP A 33 -9.98 13.67 22.68
N ILE A 34 -10.54 13.71 21.46
CA ILE A 34 -10.66 14.90 20.63
C ILE A 34 -12.13 15.34 20.58
N PRO A 35 -12.44 16.63 20.79
CA PRO A 35 -13.80 17.13 20.63
C PRO A 35 -14.38 16.84 19.24
N THR A 36 -15.64 16.41 19.16
CA THR A 36 -16.27 15.96 17.90
C THR A 36 -16.18 16.96 16.76
N GLY A 37 -16.33 18.26 17.04
CA GLY A 37 -16.19 19.31 16.01
C GLY A 37 -14.76 19.37 15.43
N LEU A 38 -13.75 19.18 16.28
CA LEU A 38 -12.36 19.12 15.87
C LEU A 38 -12.05 17.81 15.12
N ASN A 39 -12.67 16.70 15.50
CA ASN A 39 -12.55 15.43 14.76
C ASN A 39 -12.95 15.58 13.29
N TRP A 40 -14.10 16.22 13.02
CA TRP A 40 -14.53 16.56 11.67
C TRP A 40 -13.51 17.44 10.94
N GLY A 41 -13.07 18.53 11.58
CA GLY A 41 -12.10 19.45 10.99
C GLY A 41 -10.79 18.77 10.58
N ILE A 42 -10.21 17.98 11.48
CA ILE A 42 -8.97 17.23 11.24
C ILE A 42 -9.16 16.20 10.12
N GLY A 43 -10.26 15.44 10.14
CA GLY A 43 -10.52 14.40 9.14
C GLY A 43 -10.72 14.97 7.73
N ILE A 44 -11.48 16.07 7.61
CA ILE A 44 -11.69 16.77 6.33
C ILE A 44 -10.38 17.39 5.82
N LEU A 45 -9.63 18.04 6.70
CA LEU A 45 -8.32 18.61 6.34
C LEU A 45 -7.37 17.52 5.85
N TYR A 46 -7.33 16.37 6.53
CA TYR A 46 -6.55 15.22 6.10
C TYR A 46 -6.95 14.75 4.69
N LEU A 47 -8.24 14.60 4.41
CA LEU A 47 -8.74 14.21 3.07
C LEU A 47 -8.27 15.17 1.97
N VAL A 48 -8.37 16.48 2.22
CA VAL A 48 -7.93 17.50 1.27
C VAL A 48 -6.42 17.40 1.03
N ILE A 49 -5.63 17.26 2.09
CA ILE A 49 -4.17 17.15 2.00
C ILE A 49 -3.77 15.88 1.26
N VAL A 50 -4.25 14.71 1.67
CA VAL A 50 -3.86 13.43 1.08
C VAL A 50 -4.31 13.32 -0.37
N GLY A 51 -5.52 13.79 -0.69
CA GLY A 51 -6.02 13.86 -2.06
C GLY A 51 -5.18 14.79 -2.93
N GLY A 52 -4.86 15.99 -2.43
CA GLY A 52 -3.99 16.94 -3.10
C GLY A 52 -2.59 16.37 -3.37
N VAL A 53 -1.99 15.72 -2.37
CA VAL A 53 -0.68 15.07 -2.49
C VAL A 53 -0.72 13.94 -3.51
N ILE A 54 -1.71 13.04 -3.46
CA ILE A 54 -1.83 11.95 -4.45
C ILE A 54 -1.96 12.52 -5.87
N ILE A 55 -2.79 13.55 -6.06
CA ILE A 55 -2.96 14.19 -7.38
C ILE A 55 -1.63 14.78 -7.86
N VAL A 56 -0.90 15.50 -6.99
CA VAL A 56 0.39 16.10 -7.33
C VAL A 56 1.41 15.02 -7.66
N LEU A 57 1.57 14.00 -6.81
CA LEU A 57 2.51 12.91 -7.03
C LEU A 57 2.18 12.14 -8.31
N TRP A 58 0.91 11.85 -8.55
CA TRP A 58 0.44 11.21 -9.78
C TRP A 58 0.78 12.04 -11.01
N ARG A 59 0.53 13.36 -10.97
CA ARG A 59 0.89 14.28 -12.08
C ARG A 59 2.40 14.34 -12.30
N LEU A 60 3.20 14.40 -11.25
CA LEU A 60 4.67 14.41 -11.32
C LEU A 60 5.21 13.11 -11.91
N TYR A 61 4.66 11.97 -11.50
CA TYR A 61 4.98 10.67 -12.06
C TYR A 61 4.60 10.61 -13.55
N GLN A 62 3.36 10.95 -13.88
CA GLN A 62 2.86 10.93 -15.26
C GLN A 62 3.63 11.90 -16.17
N ALA A 63 4.12 13.03 -15.68
CA ALA A 63 4.93 13.97 -16.46
C ALA A 63 6.24 13.34 -16.99
N LYS A 64 6.75 12.29 -16.33
CA LYS A 64 7.96 11.57 -16.74
C LYS A 64 7.70 10.39 -17.69
N GLN A 65 6.44 9.99 -17.87
CA GLN A 65 6.10 8.84 -18.69
C GLN A 65 5.82 9.18 -20.15
N LYS A 66 6.05 8.20 -21.04
CA LYS A 66 5.77 8.29 -22.47
C LYS A 66 4.25 8.42 -22.69
N ALA A 67 3.85 9.17 -23.72
CA ALA A 67 2.44 9.36 -24.07
C ALA A 67 1.71 8.02 -24.31
N SER A 68 2.38 7.05 -24.93
CA SER A 68 1.86 5.71 -25.16
C SER A 68 1.41 5.00 -23.89
N ILE A 69 2.19 5.10 -22.80
CA ILE A 69 1.85 4.51 -21.49
C ILE A 69 0.69 5.26 -20.84
N LYS A 70 0.63 6.60 -20.97
CA LYS A 70 -0.45 7.41 -20.37
C LYS A 70 -1.81 7.09 -20.96
N GLN A 71 -1.86 6.86 -22.27
CA GLN A 71 -3.07 6.60 -23.04
C GLN A 71 -3.44 5.10 -23.09
N GLU A 72 -2.56 4.23 -22.64
CA GLU A 72 -2.81 2.79 -22.58
C GLU A 72 -4.01 2.48 -21.69
N LYS A 73 -5.00 1.80 -22.27
CA LYS A 73 -6.21 1.35 -21.59
C LYS A 73 -6.09 -0.12 -21.19
N MET A 74 -6.87 -0.55 -20.20
CA MET A 74 -6.98 -1.97 -19.87
C MET A 74 -7.81 -2.68 -20.94
N ARG A 75 -7.29 -3.80 -21.45
CA ARG A 75 -8.01 -4.75 -22.30
C ARG A 75 -8.49 -5.93 -21.46
N LEU A 76 -9.40 -6.74 -21.98
CA LEU A 76 -9.88 -7.95 -21.30
C LEU A 76 -8.75 -8.90 -20.87
N VAL A 77 -7.74 -9.09 -21.73
CA VAL A 77 -6.56 -9.91 -21.41
C VAL A 77 -5.82 -9.37 -20.18
N ASP A 78 -5.78 -8.04 -20.01
CA ASP A 78 -5.12 -7.40 -18.86
C ASP A 78 -5.85 -7.69 -17.54
N TRP A 79 -7.18 -7.81 -17.58
CA TRP A 79 -7.98 -8.27 -16.43
C TRP A 79 -7.73 -9.75 -16.12
N GLY A 80 -7.51 -10.60 -17.14
CA GLY A 80 -7.12 -12.00 -16.93
C GLY A 80 -5.77 -12.12 -16.21
N TYR A 81 -4.77 -11.34 -16.61
CA TYR A 81 -3.49 -11.26 -15.89
C TYR A 81 -3.65 -10.72 -14.47
N LEU A 82 -4.51 -9.72 -14.28
CA LEU A 82 -4.78 -9.16 -12.96
C LEU A 82 -5.38 -10.21 -12.02
N ALA A 83 -6.33 -11.01 -12.49
CA ALA A 83 -6.91 -12.12 -11.74
C ALA A 83 -5.87 -13.20 -11.42
N LEU A 84 -5.04 -13.57 -12.40
CA LEU A 84 -3.94 -14.53 -12.18
C LEU A 84 -2.96 -14.03 -11.11
N PHE A 85 -2.50 -12.78 -11.21
CA PHE A 85 -1.58 -12.22 -10.22
C PHE A 85 -2.25 -12.07 -8.85
N TRP A 86 -3.54 -11.74 -8.80
CA TRP A 86 -4.28 -11.72 -7.54
C TRP A 86 -4.30 -13.11 -6.88
N LEU A 87 -4.57 -14.18 -7.65
CA LEU A 87 -4.51 -15.56 -7.15
C LEU A 87 -3.11 -15.92 -6.64
N ILE A 88 -2.06 -15.58 -7.38
CA ILE A 88 -0.67 -15.80 -6.94
C ILE A 88 -0.40 -15.03 -5.64
N GLY A 89 -0.90 -13.80 -5.52
CA GLY A 89 -0.80 -12.99 -4.30
C GLY A 89 -1.52 -13.64 -3.11
N ARG A 90 -2.69 -14.25 -3.32
CA ARG A 90 -3.39 -15.04 -2.29
C ARG A 90 -2.58 -16.25 -1.85
N VAL A 91 -1.96 -16.97 -2.80
CA VAL A 91 -1.08 -18.09 -2.48
C VAL A 91 0.12 -17.63 -1.66
N ILE A 92 0.79 -16.53 -2.05
CA ILE A 92 1.90 -15.95 -1.28
C ILE A 92 1.46 -15.62 0.16
N ALA A 93 0.32 -14.96 0.31
CA ALA A 93 -0.19 -14.57 1.64
C ALA A 93 -0.52 -15.80 2.50
N ILE A 94 -1.26 -16.78 1.97
CA ILE A 94 -1.66 -17.97 2.73
C ILE A 94 -0.45 -18.81 3.12
N VAL A 95 0.43 -19.13 2.16
CA VAL A 95 1.63 -19.93 2.43
C VAL A 95 2.58 -19.20 3.38
N GLY A 96 2.75 -17.89 3.20
CA GLY A 96 3.57 -17.06 4.07
C GLY A 96 3.04 -17.03 5.50
N THR A 97 1.73 -16.83 5.69
CA THR A 97 1.09 -16.86 7.01
C THR A 97 1.19 -18.23 7.67
N LEU A 98 0.93 -19.32 6.94
CA LEU A 98 1.08 -20.69 7.46
C LEU A 98 2.52 -20.96 7.91
N PHE A 99 3.52 -20.52 7.13
CA PHE A 99 4.91 -20.69 7.51
C PHE A 99 5.28 -19.81 8.71
N ASN A 100 4.76 -18.58 8.79
CA ASN A 100 4.94 -17.71 9.94
C ASN A 100 4.34 -18.31 11.21
N GLN A 101 3.15 -18.92 11.12
CA GLN A 101 2.52 -19.64 12.23
C GLN A 101 3.38 -20.80 12.72
N LEU A 102 3.89 -21.63 11.80
CA LEU A 102 4.76 -22.76 12.14
C LEU A 102 6.10 -22.31 12.76
N TRP A 103 6.66 -21.20 12.29
CA TRP A 103 7.96 -20.71 12.73
C TRP A 103 7.90 -19.91 14.05
N SER A 104 6.93 -19.00 14.16
CA SER A 104 6.84 -18.02 15.25
C SER A 104 5.81 -18.36 16.33
N GLY A 105 4.89 -19.29 16.04
CA GLY A 105 3.74 -19.59 16.89
C GLY A 105 2.64 -18.51 16.86
N GLN A 106 2.79 -17.43 16.10
CA GLN A 106 1.79 -16.36 15.97
C GLN A 106 0.70 -16.77 14.99
N GLU A 107 -0.58 -16.52 15.32
CA GLU A 107 -1.72 -16.88 14.45
C GLU A 107 -1.78 -16.05 13.17
N VAL A 108 -1.26 -14.83 13.18
CA VAL A 108 -1.25 -13.92 12.03
C VAL A 108 0.09 -13.19 11.96
N SER A 109 0.35 -12.48 10.86
CA SER A 109 1.53 -11.61 10.77
C SER A 109 1.42 -10.44 11.76
N ALA A 110 2.56 -9.88 12.19
CA ALA A 110 2.59 -8.71 13.07
C ALA A 110 1.86 -7.50 12.45
N ASN A 111 1.96 -7.33 11.13
CA ASN A 111 1.22 -6.29 10.40
C ASN A 111 -0.30 -6.52 10.48
N ASP A 112 -0.76 -7.75 10.26
CA ASP A 112 -2.19 -8.08 10.36
C ASP A 112 -2.69 -7.94 11.80
N ALA A 113 -1.90 -8.36 12.79
CA ALA A 113 -2.23 -8.20 14.22
C ALA A 113 -2.39 -6.73 14.61
N ALA A 114 -1.50 -5.86 14.14
CA ALA A 114 -1.58 -4.42 14.37
C ALA A 114 -2.86 -3.82 13.77
N ILE A 115 -3.21 -4.21 12.54
CA ILE A 115 -4.43 -3.77 11.86
C ILE A 115 -5.68 -4.31 12.57
N GLN A 116 -5.69 -5.58 12.99
CA GLN A 116 -6.81 -6.18 13.72
C GLN A 116 -7.02 -5.51 15.09
N THR A 117 -5.96 -5.14 15.78
CA THR A 117 -6.04 -4.38 17.04
C THR A 117 -6.77 -3.05 16.83
N LEU A 118 -6.50 -2.36 15.72
CA LEU A 118 -7.18 -1.11 15.36
C LEU A 118 -8.67 -1.31 15.04
N ALA A 119 -9.07 -2.51 14.60
CA ALA A 119 -10.47 -2.82 14.34
C ALA A 119 -11.35 -2.71 15.59
N GLY A 120 -10.77 -2.92 16.78
CA GLY A 120 -11.48 -2.76 18.05
C GLY A 120 -12.01 -1.34 18.29
N PHE A 121 -11.44 -0.34 17.62
CA PHE A 121 -11.87 1.06 17.70
C PHE A 121 -12.95 1.43 16.67
N ILE A 122 -13.36 0.50 15.80
CA ILE A 122 -14.39 0.73 14.77
C ILE A 122 -15.78 0.79 15.42
N LYS A 123 -16.11 -0.13 16.32
CA LYS A 123 -17.41 -0.19 16.98
C LYS A 123 -17.62 1.01 17.90
N GLY A 124 -18.62 1.84 17.59
CA GLY A 124 -18.85 3.09 18.33
C GLY A 124 -17.81 4.18 18.02
N GLY A 125 -16.92 3.94 17.06
CA GLY A 125 -15.95 4.92 16.59
C GLY A 125 -16.58 6.06 15.80
N PHE A 126 -15.85 7.16 15.69
CA PHE A 126 -16.21 8.31 14.89
C PHE A 126 -16.27 7.93 13.39
N PRO A 127 -17.43 8.09 12.72
CA PRO A 127 -17.65 7.51 11.40
C PRO A 127 -16.63 7.90 10.33
N LEU A 128 -16.18 9.16 10.33
CA LEU A 128 -15.19 9.62 9.36
C LEU A 128 -13.82 8.97 9.59
N TYR A 129 -13.40 8.72 10.83
CA TYR A 129 -12.11 8.08 11.11
C TYR A 129 -12.14 6.60 10.79
N THR A 130 -13.25 5.92 11.08
CA THR A 130 -13.50 4.55 10.61
C THR A 130 -13.42 4.48 9.08
N ALA A 131 -14.11 5.38 8.38
CA ALA A 131 -14.08 5.42 6.91
C ALA A 131 -12.67 5.70 6.39
N LEU A 132 -11.95 6.66 6.97
CA LEU A 132 -10.58 7.00 6.60
C LEU A 132 -9.62 5.84 6.81
N PHE A 133 -9.74 5.11 7.91
CA PHE A 133 -8.92 3.95 8.20
C PHE A 133 -9.13 2.85 7.13
N VAL A 134 -10.38 2.49 6.85
CA VAL A 134 -10.71 1.45 5.86
C VAL A 134 -10.33 1.88 4.44
N LEU A 135 -10.62 3.12 4.05
CA LEU A 135 -10.22 3.67 2.75
C LEU A 135 -8.70 3.76 2.61
N THR A 136 -7.99 3.98 3.72
CA THR A 136 -6.53 4.01 3.72
C THR A 136 -5.96 2.64 3.38
N ILE A 137 -6.39 1.60 4.07
CA ILE A 137 -5.95 0.22 3.80
C ILE A 137 -6.32 -0.21 2.38
N ALA A 138 -7.55 0.06 1.95
CA ALA A 138 -8.05 -0.42 0.67
C ALA A 138 -7.50 0.35 -0.55
N PHE A 139 -7.23 1.66 -0.42
CA PHE A 139 -6.94 2.53 -1.58
C PHE A 139 -5.75 3.45 -1.38
N ILE A 140 -5.74 4.28 -0.33
CA ILE A 140 -4.73 5.36 -0.19
C ILE A 140 -3.33 4.77 -0.03
N ALA A 141 -3.16 3.80 0.87
CA ALA A 141 -1.88 3.15 1.10
C ALA A 141 -1.38 2.42 -0.16
N PRO A 142 -2.18 1.54 -0.83
CA PRO A 142 -1.79 0.94 -2.10
C PRO A 142 -1.33 1.96 -3.17
N ILE A 143 -2.05 3.07 -3.35
CA ILE A 143 -1.70 4.08 -4.35
C ILE A 143 -0.37 4.76 -4.00
N MET A 144 -0.22 5.18 -2.74
CA MET A 144 0.99 5.86 -2.26
C MET A 144 2.20 4.92 -2.33
N GLU A 145 2.06 3.70 -1.84
CA GLU A 145 3.13 2.70 -1.83
C GLU A 145 3.60 2.36 -3.24
N GLU A 146 2.69 2.17 -4.19
CA GLU A 146 3.09 1.89 -5.56
C GLU A 146 3.79 3.07 -6.24
N LEU A 147 3.38 4.31 -5.95
CA LEU A 147 4.11 5.50 -6.39
C LEU A 147 5.54 5.53 -5.84
N VAL A 148 5.72 5.28 -4.54
CA VAL A 148 7.02 5.50 -3.86
C VAL A 148 7.97 4.31 -3.94
N PHE A 149 7.46 3.08 -4.06
CA PHE A 149 8.29 1.88 -4.18
C PHE A 149 8.49 1.44 -5.64
N ARG A 150 7.57 1.75 -6.58
CA ARG A 150 7.69 1.27 -7.97
C ARG A 150 7.85 2.43 -8.94
N GLY A 151 6.90 3.35 -8.95
CA GLY A 151 6.84 4.45 -9.92
C GLY A 151 8.08 5.35 -9.89
N PHE A 152 8.32 6.03 -8.77
CA PHE A 152 9.42 6.99 -8.64
C PHE A 152 10.80 6.33 -8.63
N PRO A 153 11.06 5.20 -7.93
CA PRO A 153 12.37 4.54 -7.99
C PRO A 153 12.74 4.10 -9.40
N THR A 154 11.80 3.51 -10.15
CA THR A 154 12.05 3.10 -11.54
C THR A 154 12.36 4.31 -12.41
N THR A 155 11.69 5.44 -12.17
CA THR A 155 11.87 6.68 -12.94
C THR A 155 13.18 7.42 -12.60
N TYR A 156 13.59 7.45 -11.33
CA TYR A 156 14.72 8.28 -10.87
C TYR A 156 16.03 7.53 -10.62
N LEU A 157 15.97 6.26 -10.20
CA LEU A 157 17.14 5.48 -9.80
C LEU A 157 17.52 4.42 -10.84
N PHE A 158 16.52 3.82 -11.48
CA PHE A 158 16.69 2.66 -12.38
C PHE A 158 16.37 2.96 -13.86
N LYS A 159 16.23 4.23 -14.24
CA LYS A 159 16.01 4.60 -15.65
C LYS A 159 17.18 4.11 -16.51
N GLY A 160 16.88 3.25 -17.49
CA GLY A 160 17.88 2.63 -18.37
C GLY A 160 18.75 1.56 -17.69
N LYS A 161 18.36 1.09 -16.49
CA LYS A 161 19.04 0.02 -15.75
C LYS A 161 18.24 -1.27 -15.78
N SER A 162 18.82 -2.34 -15.22
CA SER A 162 18.16 -3.64 -15.07
C SER A 162 16.87 -3.53 -14.24
N LEU A 163 15.73 -3.82 -14.87
CA LEU A 163 14.43 -3.88 -14.20
C LEU A 163 14.36 -5.01 -13.16
N LYS A 164 15.14 -6.10 -13.34
CA LYS A 164 15.23 -7.18 -12.34
C LYS A 164 15.83 -6.68 -11.03
N VAL A 165 16.90 -5.89 -11.12
CA VAL A 165 17.56 -5.29 -9.94
C VAL A 165 16.64 -4.24 -9.31
N ALA A 166 15.96 -3.44 -10.12
CA ALA A 166 14.97 -2.48 -9.63
C ALA A 166 13.87 -3.20 -8.83
N GLY A 167 13.27 -4.25 -9.39
CA GLY A 167 12.23 -5.03 -8.73
C GLY A 167 12.69 -5.67 -7.43
N LEU A 168 13.88 -6.29 -7.42
CA LEU A 168 14.41 -6.88 -6.19
C LEU A 168 14.63 -5.84 -5.10
N LEU A 169 15.36 -4.76 -5.40
CA LEU A 169 15.71 -3.76 -4.39
C LEU A 169 14.48 -3.03 -3.84
N THR A 170 13.52 -2.69 -4.70
CA THR A 170 12.31 -1.99 -4.23
C THR A 170 11.34 -2.91 -3.50
N SER A 171 11.36 -4.22 -3.79
CA SER A 171 10.57 -5.21 -3.04
C SER A 171 11.15 -5.47 -1.66
N LEU A 172 12.48 -5.54 -1.54
CA LEU A 172 13.15 -5.62 -0.24
C LEU A 172 12.85 -4.39 0.62
N LEU A 173 12.93 -3.18 0.04
CA LEU A 173 12.58 -1.95 0.75
C LEU A 173 11.10 -1.88 1.16
N PHE A 174 10.21 -2.41 0.31
CA PHE A 174 8.78 -2.51 0.61
C PHE A 174 8.50 -3.45 1.78
N ALA A 175 9.28 -4.52 1.94
CA ALA A 175 9.07 -5.49 3.02
C ALA A 175 9.46 -4.97 4.42
N LEU A 176 10.40 -4.02 4.50
CA LEU A 176 10.91 -3.47 5.77
C LEU A 176 9.82 -2.97 6.73
N PRO A 177 8.86 -2.12 6.32
CA PRO A 177 7.81 -1.66 7.22
C PRO A 177 6.78 -2.72 7.61
N HIS A 178 6.71 -3.84 6.89
CA HIS A 178 5.65 -4.84 7.06
C HIS A 178 6.08 -6.04 7.91
N ALA A 179 7.37 -6.20 8.17
CA ALA A 179 7.92 -7.40 8.76
C ALA A 179 8.64 -7.12 10.08
N THR A 180 8.34 -7.96 11.07
CA THR A 180 9.04 -7.99 12.38
C THR A 180 10.00 -9.17 12.49
N ASN A 181 9.90 -10.14 11.59
CA ASN A 181 10.75 -11.31 11.53
C ASN A 181 11.13 -11.69 10.09
N LEU A 182 12.05 -12.65 9.93
CA LEU A 182 12.57 -13.05 8.62
C LEU A 182 11.51 -13.68 7.71
N VAL A 183 10.58 -14.46 8.26
CA VAL A 183 9.52 -15.12 7.48
C VAL A 183 8.57 -14.08 6.88
N GLU A 184 8.13 -13.12 7.70
CA GLU A 184 7.34 -11.97 7.23
C GLU A 184 8.10 -11.17 6.18
N PHE A 185 9.40 -10.93 6.41
CA PHE A 185 10.23 -10.16 5.46
C PHE A 185 10.29 -10.84 4.08
N ILE A 186 10.45 -12.18 4.06
CA ILE A 186 10.43 -12.95 2.81
C ILE A 186 9.03 -12.90 2.18
N MET A 187 7.97 -13.10 2.95
CA MET A 187 6.58 -13.04 2.47
C MET A 187 6.26 -11.70 1.81
N TYR A 188 6.55 -10.58 2.48
CA TYR A 188 6.31 -9.25 1.92
C TYR A 188 7.27 -8.90 0.78
N THR A 189 8.48 -9.46 0.75
CA THR A 189 9.37 -9.33 -0.42
C THR A 189 8.77 -10.06 -1.63
N CYS A 190 8.24 -11.27 -1.46
CA CYS A 190 7.55 -12.01 -2.52
C CYS A 190 6.31 -11.26 -3.03
N MET A 191 5.52 -10.68 -2.13
CA MET A 191 4.39 -9.82 -2.51
C MET A 191 4.87 -8.59 -3.28
N GLY A 192 5.93 -7.93 -2.82
CA GLY A 192 6.53 -6.79 -3.51
C GLY A 192 7.02 -7.13 -4.92
N LEU A 193 7.63 -8.31 -5.10
CA LEU A 193 8.08 -8.79 -6.39
C LEU A 193 6.91 -9.05 -7.34
N LEU A 194 5.83 -9.66 -6.85
CA LEU A 194 4.61 -9.88 -7.63
C LEU A 194 4.01 -8.56 -8.12
N LEU A 195 3.91 -7.56 -7.23
CA LEU A 195 3.46 -6.20 -7.57
C LEU A 195 4.37 -5.57 -8.64
N PHE A 196 5.70 -5.72 -8.50
CA PHE A 196 6.65 -5.23 -9.51
C PHE A 196 6.47 -5.94 -10.87
N VAL A 197 6.23 -7.25 -10.88
CA VAL A 197 5.94 -8.01 -12.12
C VAL A 197 4.65 -7.50 -12.77
N ALA A 198 3.61 -7.21 -11.99
CA ALA A 198 2.37 -6.62 -12.49
C ALA A 198 2.62 -5.25 -13.15
N TYR A 199 3.41 -4.38 -12.50
CA TYR A 199 3.86 -3.12 -13.08
C TYR A 199 4.64 -3.33 -14.38
N GLN A 200 5.64 -4.23 -14.37
CA GLN A 200 6.57 -4.40 -15.47
C GLN A 200 5.90 -4.97 -16.73
N ARG A 201 4.86 -5.80 -16.59
CA ARG A 201 4.15 -6.45 -17.70
C ARG A 201 3.76 -5.47 -18.82
N ARG A 202 3.27 -4.28 -18.45
CA ARG A 202 2.94 -3.19 -19.38
C ARG A 202 3.80 -1.93 -19.20
N GLY A 203 4.62 -1.89 -18.15
CA GLY A 203 5.31 -0.66 -17.72
C GLY A 203 4.34 0.39 -17.20
N ASN A 204 3.14 -0.01 -16.80
CA ASN A 204 2.05 0.87 -16.38
C ASN A 204 1.77 0.68 -14.90
N LEU A 205 1.91 1.76 -14.11
CA LEU A 205 1.76 1.68 -12.65
C LEU A 205 0.34 1.31 -12.22
N LYS A 206 -0.65 1.58 -13.08
CA LYS A 206 -2.04 1.22 -12.83
C LYS A 206 -2.23 -0.28 -12.59
N ASP A 207 -1.45 -1.13 -13.26
CA ASP A 207 -1.55 -2.59 -13.11
C ASP A 207 -1.22 -3.02 -11.68
N SER A 208 -0.12 -2.47 -11.15
CA SER A 208 0.31 -2.76 -9.79
C SER A 208 -0.61 -2.14 -8.74
N ILE A 209 -1.03 -0.88 -8.95
CA ILE A 209 -2.01 -0.21 -8.08
C ILE A 209 -3.30 -1.02 -7.97
N LEU A 210 -3.87 -1.45 -9.11
CA LEU A 210 -5.11 -2.24 -9.09
C LEU A 210 -4.90 -3.59 -8.42
N LEU A 211 -3.80 -4.29 -8.72
CA LEU A 211 -3.49 -5.56 -8.06
C LEU A 211 -3.39 -5.38 -6.54
N HIS A 212 -2.71 -4.31 -6.11
CA HIS A 212 -2.51 -4.02 -4.70
C HIS A 212 -3.83 -3.67 -4.00
N ILE A 213 -4.69 -2.86 -4.64
CA ILE A 213 -6.04 -2.57 -4.15
C ILE A 213 -6.85 -3.86 -4.04
N PHE A 214 -6.88 -4.71 -5.07
CA PHE A 214 -7.63 -5.98 -5.01
C PHE A 214 -7.10 -6.93 -3.93
N ASN A 215 -5.79 -6.91 -3.66
CA ASN A 215 -5.19 -7.68 -2.58
C ASN A 215 -5.59 -7.18 -1.18
N ASN A 216 -5.85 -5.88 -1.03
CA ASN A 216 -6.22 -5.26 0.26
C ASN A 216 -7.73 -5.07 0.44
N LEU A 217 -8.53 -5.10 -0.63
CA LEU A 217 -9.96 -4.83 -0.55
C LEU A 217 -10.69 -5.87 0.30
N LEU A 218 -10.41 -7.16 0.09
CA LEU A 218 -11.02 -8.23 0.87
C LEU A 218 -10.63 -8.15 2.36
N PRO A 219 -9.33 -8.05 2.74
CA PRO A 219 -8.94 -7.78 4.12
C PRO A 219 -9.61 -6.55 4.74
N ALA A 220 -9.68 -5.43 4.01
CA ALA A 220 -10.31 -4.21 4.50
C ALA A 220 -11.82 -4.36 4.75
N ILE A 221 -12.53 -5.10 3.90
CA ILE A 221 -13.95 -5.43 4.10
C ILE A 221 -14.12 -6.32 5.33
N ILE A 222 -13.34 -7.40 5.44
CA ILE A 222 -13.39 -8.31 6.60
C ILE A 222 -13.12 -7.53 7.89
N LEU A 223 -12.11 -6.65 7.87
CA LEU A 223 -11.75 -5.80 8.99
C LEU A 223 -12.90 -4.89 9.42
N LEU A 224 -13.56 -4.24 8.47
CA LEU A 224 -14.73 -3.39 8.74
C LEU A 224 -15.88 -4.19 9.35
N LEU A 225 -16.20 -5.35 8.78
CA LEU A 225 -17.29 -6.20 9.27
C LEU A 225 -17.01 -6.74 10.67
N THR A 226 -15.79 -7.21 10.92
CA THR A 226 -15.33 -7.67 12.24
C THR A 226 -15.33 -6.53 13.24
N GLY A 227 -14.81 -5.37 12.86
CA GLY A 227 -14.79 -4.16 13.71
C GLY A 227 -16.18 -3.62 14.04
N LEU A 228 -17.20 -3.91 13.22
CA LEU A 228 -18.61 -3.60 13.52
C LEU A 228 -19.29 -4.70 14.36
N GLY A 229 -18.66 -5.85 14.54
CA GLY A 229 -19.21 -7.03 15.22
C GLY A 229 -20.28 -7.77 14.40
N ILE A 230 -20.18 -7.71 13.07
CA ILE A 230 -21.06 -8.43 12.13
C ILE A 230 -20.53 -9.85 11.87
N LEU A 231 -19.20 -9.98 11.77
CA LEU A 231 -18.45 -11.23 11.74
C LEU A 231 -17.77 -11.41 13.10
#